data_AF-A0A523RQS1-F1
#
_entry.id   AF-A0A523RQS1-F1
#
_cell.length_a   1.000
_cell.length_b   1.000
_cell.length_c   1.000
_cell.angle_alpha   90.00
_cell.angle_beta   90.00
_cell.angle_gamma   90.00
#
_symmetry.space_group_name_H-M   'P 1'
#
loop_
_entity.id
_entity.type
_entity.pdbx_description
1 polymer ?
#
loop_
_entity_poly.entity_id
_entity_poly.type
_entity_poly.pdbx_seq_one_letter_code
_entity_poly.pdbx_strand_id
1 'polypeptide(L)'
;MRIFLAADPHGSQQTWEKMCRAPKVFKADVAMMCGDLTGKAITPIIQEKEDRWYAQPHGKKKEFKKQKDLDKFVKFTEDEGYYPKILTPEDLAKLRETPGAITKLFQELMVNRMQLWMDMANERIPEDVMVVVNPGNDDDYSIDEVIKNDPRVVYPLERVIDVRGYPMISLEWVNNTPWDTHRECSEEEMLEKLEAEFARLETDDYSNLLCNFHDPPHNSGLDIAPTLDEDFK
;
A
#
# COMPACT_ATOMS: atom_id res chain seq x y z
N MET A 1 17.11 14.90 -13.86
CA MET A 1 16.47 13.85 -13.05
C MET A 1 15.00 13.75 -13.46
N ARG A 2 14.46 12.54 -13.59
CA ARG A 2 13.03 12.26 -13.77
C ARG A 2 12.55 11.30 -12.69
N ILE A 3 11.52 11.72 -11.95
CA ILE A 3 10.85 10.90 -10.94
C ILE A 3 9.55 10.36 -11.55
N PHE A 4 9.32 9.06 -11.43
CA PHE A 4 8.00 8.47 -11.62
C PHE A 4 7.40 8.20 -10.24
N LEU A 5 6.31 8.89 -9.90
CA LEU A 5 5.58 8.73 -8.65
C LEU A 5 4.21 8.12 -8.94
N ALA A 6 3.88 7.07 -8.19
CA ALA A 6 2.52 6.56 -8.04
C ALA A 6 2.19 6.50 -6.54
N ALA A 7 0.91 6.66 -6.23
CA ALA A 7 0.37 6.58 -4.87
C ALA A 7 -0.96 5.82 -4.87
N ASP A 8 -1.47 5.48 -3.68
CA ASP A 8 -2.76 4.82 -3.45
C ASP A 8 -3.01 3.54 -4.28
N PRO A 9 -2.05 2.58 -4.39
CA PRO A 9 -2.34 1.32 -5.04
C PRO A 9 -3.40 0.47 -4.30
N HIS A 10 -3.64 0.70 -3.00
CA HIS A 10 -4.57 -0.05 -2.15
C HIS A 10 -4.52 -1.57 -2.39
N GLY A 11 -3.33 -2.15 -2.34
CA GLY A 11 -3.09 -3.59 -2.54
C GLY A 11 -3.15 -4.07 -3.99
N SER A 12 -3.41 -3.19 -4.97
CA SER A 12 -3.56 -3.57 -6.39
C SER A 12 -2.26 -4.12 -6.96
N GLN A 13 -2.26 -5.43 -7.22
CA GLN A 13 -1.13 -6.11 -7.86
C GLN A 13 -0.82 -5.50 -9.23
N GLN A 14 -1.86 -5.10 -9.97
CA GLN A 14 -1.71 -4.53 -11.29
C GLN A 14 -1.02 -3.17 -11.25
N THR A 15 -1.35 -2.31 -10.28
CA THR A 15 -0.72 -0.99 -10.12
C THR A 15 0.75 -1.15 -9.75
N TRP A 16 1.08 -2.05 -8.82
CA TRP A 16 2.47 -2.36 -8.48
C TRP A 16 3.29 -2.85 -9.68
N GLU A 17 2.74 -3.78 -10.47
CA GLU A 17 3.39 -4.27 -11.67
C GLU A 17 3.62 -3.17 -12.72
N LYS A 18 2.69 -2.21 -12.85
CA LYS A 18 2.87 -1.05 -13.73
C LYS A 18 3.98 -0.14 -13.21
N MET A 19 4.03 0.12 -11.90
CA MET A 19 5.13 0.87 -11.29
C MET A 19 6.48 0.23 -11.58
N CYS A 20 6.62 -1.09 -11.39
CA CYS A 20 7.88 -1.80 -11.70
C CYS A 20 8.33 -1.67 -13.17
N ARG A 21 7.39 -1.48 -14.11
CA ARG A 21 7.68 -1.28 -15.53
C ARG A 21 7.94 0.19 -15.89
N ALA A 22 7.37 1.11 -15.11
CA ALA A 22 7.36 2.54 -15.41
C ALA A 22 8.76 3.15 -15.62
N PRO A 23 9.81 2.81 -14.85
CA PRO A 23 11.13 3.39 -15.07
C PRO A 23 11.70 3.12 -16.46
N LYS A 24 11.49 1.93 -17.01
CA LYS A 24 11.92 1.59 -18.37
C LYS A 24 11.13 2.35 -19.44
N VAL A 25 9.81 2.49 -19.24
CA VAL A 25 8.90 3.14 -20.19
C VAL A 25 9.12 4.66 -20.22
N PHE A 26 9.17 5.29 -19.05
CA PHE A 26 9.26 6.74 -18.92
C PHE A 26 10.71 7.23 -18.79
N LYS A 27 11.69 6.32 -18.78
CA LYS A 27 13.12 6.63 -18.58
C LYS A 27 13.31 7.42 -17.28
N ALA A 28 12.75 6.91 -16.19
CA ALA A 28 12.83 7.55 -14.86
C ALA A 28 14.13 7.15 -14.17
N ASP A 29 14.74 8.11 -13.46
CA ASP A 29 15.94 7.90 -12.63
C ASP A 29 15.56 7.44 -11.20
N VAL A 30 14.31 7.70 -10.81
CA VAL A 30 13.70 7.37 -9.52
C VAL A 30 12.28 6.86 -9.75
N ALA A 31 11.92 5.78 -9.06
CA ALA A 31 10.57 5.23 -9.00
C ALA A 31 10.08 5.31 -7.55
N MET A 32 8.88 5.85 -7.34
CA MET A 32 8.28 5.98 -6.03
C MET A 32 6.90 5.31 -6.04
N MET A 33 6.64 4.49 -5.02
CA MET A 33 5.29 4.03 -4.67
C MET A 33 5.00 4.47 -3.25
N CYS A 34 4.20 5.52 -3.12
CA CYS A 34 3.77 6.02 -1.83
C CYS A 34 2.41 5.41 -1.47
N GLY A 35 2.07 5.42 -0.19
CA GLY A 35 0.80 4.86 0.27
C GLY A 35 -0.42 5.60 -0.28
N ASP A 36 -1.59 4.99 -0.15
CA ASP A 36 -1.87 3.77 0.64
C ASP A 36 -1.54 2.44 -0.08
N LEU A 37 -0.74 1.58 0.56
CA LEU A 37 -0.17 0.37 -0.02
C LEU A 37 -1.04 -0.89 0.14
N THR A 38 -1.77 -1.00 1.24
CA THR A 38 -2.45 -2.22 1.68
C THR A 38 -3.84 -2.36 1.08
N GLY A 39 -4.21 -3.61 0.81
CA GLY A 39 -5.52 -3.98 0.29
C GLY A 39 -6.65 -3.94 1.32
N LYS A 40 -7.87 -3.93 0.80
CA LYS A 40 -9.09 -3.62 1.58
C LYS A 40 -9.62 -4.77 2.42
N ALA A 41 -9.60 -6.00 1.89
CA ALA A 41 -10.19 -7.15 2.58
C ALA A 41 -9.69 -8.50 2.05
N ILE A 42 -9.87 -9.53 2.88
CA ILE A 42 -9.72 -10.93 2.47
C ILE A 42 -10.94 -11.33 1.63
N THR A 43 -10.69 -11.89 0.45
CA THR A 43 -11.71 -12.57 -0.35
C THR A 43 -11.58 -14.09 -0.13
N PRO A 44 -12.43 -14.70 0.71
CA PRO A 44 -12.38 -16.14 0.93
C PRO A 44 -12.89 -16.89 -0.31
N ILE A 45 -12.14 -17.92 -0.70
CA ILE A 45 -12.49 -18.87 -1.76
C ILE A 45 -12.58 -20.25 -1.11
N ILE A 46 -13.78 -20.82 -1.06
CA ILE A 46 -14.04 -22.06 -0.33
C ILE A 46 -13.88 -23.24 -1.28
N GLN A 47 -12.94 -24.13 -0.98
CA GLN A 47 -12.74 -25.38 -1.69
C GLN A 47 -13.65 -26.45 -1.09
N GLU A 48 -14.79 -26.71 -1.73
CA GLU A 48 -15.74 -27.73 -1.28
C GLU A 48 -15.22 -29.16 -1.57
N LYS A 49 -14.46 -29.32 -2.66
CA LYS A 49 -13.77 -30.57 -3.07
C LYS A 49 -12.52 -30.23 -3.87
N GLU A 50 -11.70 -31.25 -4.17
CA GLU A 50 -10.44 -31.09 -4.93
C GLU A 50 -10.61 -30.26 -6.22
N ASP A 51 -11.73 -30.42 -6.93
CA ASP A 51 -12.03 -29.76 -8.21
C ASP A 51 -13.17 -28.72 -8.16
N ARG A 52 -13.60 -28.33 -6.96
CA ARG A 52 -14.76 -27.45 -6.76
C ARG A 52 -14.51 -26.36 -5.74
N TRP A 53 -14.69 -25.13 -6.19
CA TRP A 53 -14.56 -23.94 -5.35
C TRP A 53 -15.76 -23.01 -5.52
N TYR A 54 -16.00 -22.17 -4.52
CA TYR A 54 -16.85 -21.00 -4.69
C TYR A 54 -16.30 -19.78 -3.95
N ALA A 55 -16.65 -18.59 -4.44
CA ALA A 55 -16.48 -17.33 -3.74
C ALA A 55 -17.82 -16.58 -3.72
N GLN A 56 -17.98 -15.60 -2.82
CA GLN A 56 -19.20 -14.78 -2.74
C GLN A 56 -18.89 -13.28 -2.83
N PRO A 57 -18.27 -12.80 -3.93
CA PRO A 57 -18.03 -11.37 -4.10
C PRO A 57 -19.36 -10.62 -4.09
N HIS A 58 -19.47 -9.56 -3.28
CA HIS A 58 -20.68 -8.73 -3.17
C HIS A 58 -21.97 -9.56 -2.91
N GLY A 59 -21.84 -10.65 -2.15
CA GLY A 59 -22.97 -11.52 -1.79
C GLY A 59 -23.47 -12.45 -2.90
N LYS A 60 -22.85 -12.46 -4.09
CA LYS A 60 -23.25 -13.34 -5.21
C LYS A 60 -22.35 -14.55 -5.28
N LYS A 61 -22.91 -15.75 -5.10
CA LYS A 61 -22.15 -17.01 -5.21
C LYS A 61 -21.65 -17.20 -6.65
N LYS A 62 -20.33 -17.38 -6.78
CA LYS A 62 -19.63 -17.71 -8.01
C LYS A 62 -18.90 -19.04 -7.82
N GLU A 63 -19.19 -20.01 -8.67
CA GLU A 63 -18.62 -21.36 -8.57
C GLU A 63 -17.56 -21.60 -9.65
N PHE A 64 -16.56 -22.42 -9.33
CA PHE A 64 -15.45 -22.78 -10.20
C PHE A 64 -15.30 -24.30 -10.22
N LYS A 65 -15.18 -24.87 -11.43
CA LYS A 65 -14.99 -26.32 -11.67
C LYS A 65 -13.74 -26.62 -12.49
N LYS A 66 -12.93 -25.60 -12.76
CA LYS A 66 -11.71 -25.67 -13.57
C LYS A 66 -10.68 -24.77 -12.92
N GLN A 67 -9.47 -25.30 -12.70
CA GLN A 67 -8.36 -24.55 -12.12
C GLN A 67 -8.10 -23.22 -12.84
N LYS A 68 -8.12 -23.24 -14.19
CA LYS A 68 -7.94 -22.04 -15.01
C LYS A 68 -8.93 -20.90 -14.71
N ASP A 69 -10.18 -21.24 -14.40
CA ASP A 69 -11.20 -20.22 -14.11
C ASP A 69 -11.05 -19.68 -12.68
N LEU A 70 -10.59 -20.51 -11.75
CA LEU A 70 -10.18 -20.11 -10.41
C LEU A 70 -8.96 -19.19 -10.47
N ASP A 71 -7.90 -19.56 -11.19
CA ASP A 71 -6.66 -18.77 -11.31
C ASP A 71 -6.93 -17.36 -11.86
N LYS A 72 -7.81 -17.27 -12.87
CA LYS A 72 -8.27 -15.98 -13.40
C LYS A 72 -8.99 -15.14 -12.36
N PHE A 73 -9.80 -15.77 -11.51
CA PHE A 73 -10.51 -15.07 -10.46
C PHE A 73 -9.58 -14.62 -9.34
N VAL A 74 -8.66 -15.48 -8.91
CA VAL A 74 -7.58 -15.13 -7.96
C VAL A 74 -6.84 -13.92 -8.49
N LYS A 75 -6.29 -13.98 -9.71
CA LYS A 75 -5.58 -12.85 -10.31
C LYS A 75 -6.44 -11.59 -10.37
N PHE A 76 -7.69 -11.69 -10.80
CA PHE A 76 -8.60 -10.54 -10.83
C PHE A 76 -8.75 -9.92 -9.43
N THR A 77 -8.98 -10.75 -8.41
CA THR A 77 -9.11 -10.29 -7.02
C THR A 77 -7.83 -9.61 -6.51
N GLU A 78 -6.65 -10.10 -6.87
CA GLU A 78 -5.37 -9.46 -6.52
C GLU A 78 -5.16 -8.13 -7.25
N ASP A 79 -5.54 -8.06 -8.52
CA ASP A 79 -5.46 -6.84 -9.34
C ASP A 79 -6.40 -5.75 -8.81
N GLU A 80 -7.55 -6.13 -8.23
CA GLU A 80 -8.52 -5.23 -7.59
C GLU A 80 -8.14 -4.84 -6.15
N GLY A 81 -7.00 -5.30 -5.63
CA GLY A 81 -6.52 -4.90 -4.30
C GLY A 81 -7.09 -5.71 -3.12
N TYR A 82 -7.66 -6.89 -3.39
CA TYR A 82 -8.11 -7.82 -2.35
C TYR A 82 -7.12 -8.97 -2.16
N TYR A 83 -7.21 -9.64 -1.01
CA TYR A 83 -6.39 -10.80 -0.69
C TYR A 83 -7.18 -12.09 -0.89
N PRO A 84 -7.08 -12.76 -2.05
CA PRO A 84 -7.74 -14.05 -2.23
C PRO A 84 -7.10 -15.10 -1.31
N LYS A 85 -7.93 -15.82 -0.56
CA LYS A 85 -7.46 -16.93 0.27
C LYS A 85 -8.32 -18.17 0.03
N ILE A 86 -7.69 -19.22 -0.49
CA ILE A 86 -8.34 -20.53 -0.61
C ILE A 86 -8.36 -21.19 0.76
N LEU A 87 -9.54 -21.66 1.17
CA LEU A 87 -9.81 -22.28 2.47
C LEU A 87 -10.70 -23.51 2.27
N THR A 88 -10.52 -24.53 3.09
CA THR A 88 -11.55 -25.58 3.24
C THR A 88 -12.71 -25.06 4.12
N PRO A 89 -13.90 -25.68 4.09
CA PRO A 89 -14.98 -25.38 5.03
C PRO A 89 -14.52 -25.48 6.49
N GLU A 90 -13.67 -26.45 6.81
CA GLU A 90 -13.10 -26.68 8.13
C GLU A 90 -12.15 -25.55 8.54
N ASP A 91 -11.27 -25.09 7.64
CA ASP A 91 -10.38 -23.95 7.90
C ASP A 91 -11.17 -22.67 8.17
N LEU A 92 -12.22 -22.43 7.37
CA LEU A 92 -13.09 -21.27 7.58
C LEU A 92 -13.82 -21.33 8.92
N ALA A 93 -14.34 -22.51 9.31
CA ALA A 93 -14.98 -22.69 10.61
C ALA A 93 -13.99 -22.40 11.74
N LYS A 94 -12.78 -22.95 11.66
CA LYS A 94 -11.72 -22.73 12.65
C LYS A 94 -11.32 -21.25 12.76
N LEU A 95 -11.19 -20.55 11.63
CA LEU A 95 -10.89 -19.11 11.61
C LEU A 95 -11.99 -18.29 12.30
N ARG A 96 -13.26 -18.67 12.12
CA ARG A 96 -14.41 -17.99 12.74
C ARG A 96 -14.52 -18.26 14.24
N GLU A 97 -14.18 -19.47 14.67
CA GLU A 97 -14.25 -19.87 16.09
C GLU A 97 -13.07 -19.36 16.91
N THR A 98 -11.95 -19.01 16.27
CA THR A 98 -10.73 -18.55 16.94
C THR A 98 -10.71 -17.01 17.02
N PRO A 99 -10.84 -16.41 18.22
CA PRO A 99 -10.77 -14.96 18.37
C PRO A 99 -9.47 -14.38 17.81
N GLY A 100 -9.57 -13.34 16.98
CA GLY A 100 -8.43 -12.64 16.38
C GLY A 100 -7.76 -13.36 15.20
N ALA A 101 -8.16 -14.59 14.84
CA ALA A 101 -7.49 -15.33 13.76
C ALA A 101 -7.67 -14.69 12.37
N ILE A 102 -8.82 -14.05 12.12
CA ILE A 102 -9.05 -13.32 10.86
C ILE A 102 -8.15 -12.09 10.77
N THR A 103 -8.04 -11.30 11.85
CA THR A 103 -7.13 -10.14 11.92
C THR A 103 -5.69 -10.56 11.67
N LYS A 104 -5.24 -11.63 12.34
CA LYS A 104 -3.90 -12.18 12.14
C LYS A 104 -3.67 -12.64 10.70
N LEU A 105 -4.62 -13.36 10.12
CA LEU A 105 -4.54 -13.78 8.72
C LEU A 105 -4.47 -12.58 7.78
N PHE A 106 -5.18 -11.50 8.07
CA PHE A 106 -5.18 -10.30 7.25
C PHE A 106 -3.81 -9.62 7.25
N GLN A 107 -3.22 -9.44 8.44
CA GLN A 107 -1.85 -8.93 8.59
C GLN A 107 -0.81 -9.83 7.90
N GLU A 108 -0.91 -11.15 8.05
CA GLU A 108 -0.04 -12.10 7.34
C GLU A 108 -0.15 -11.93 5.81
N LEU A 109 -1.36 -11.72 5.27
CA LEU A 109 -1.58 -11.50 3.85
C LEU A 109 -1.02 -10.16 3.36
N MET A 110 -1.14 -9.08 4.16
CA MET A 110 -0.53 -7.79 3.88
C MET A 110 1.00 -7.90 3.80
N VAL A 111 1.62 -8.48 4.83
CA VAL A 111 3.08 -8.69 4.90
C VAL A 111 3.58 -9.53 3.72
N ASN A 112 2.90 -10.64 3.41
CA ASN A 112 3.27 -11.48 2.28
C ASN A 112 3.15 -10.75 0.93
N ARG A 113 2.12 -9.92 0.76
CA ARG A 113 1.96 -9.10 -0.44
C ARG A 113 3.07 -8.06 -0.55
N MET A 114 3.42 -7.39 0.55
CA MET A 114 4.50 -6.42 0.57
C MET A 114 5.85 -7.08 0.24
N GLN A 115 6.14 -8.26 0.79
CA GLN A 115 7.37 -8.99 0.47
C GLN A 115 7.45 -9.34 -1.02
N LEU A 116 6.36 -9.88 -1.57
CA LEU A 116 6.27 -10.15 -3.01
C LEU A 116 6.54 -8.88 -3.84
N TRP A 117 6.02 -7.74 -3.40
CA TRP A 117 6.21 -6.46 -4.06
C TRP A 117 7.67 -6.02 -4.04
N MET A 118 8.33 -6.08 -2.89
CA MET A 118 9.75 -5.78 -2.75
C MET A 118 10.60 -6.68 -3.66
N ASP A 119 10.35 -7.99 -3.65
CA ASP A 119 11.03 -8.97 -4.51
C ASP A 119 10.87 -8.62 -6.01
N MET A 120 9.67 -8.22 -6.41
CA MET A 120 9.39 -7.79 -7.79
C MET A 120 10.11 -6.50 -8.16
N ALA A 121 10.20 -5.52 -7.26
CA ALA A 121 10.95 -4.30 -7.51
C ALA A 121 12.44 -4.61 -7.70
N ASN A 122 12.99 -5.45 -6.84
CA ASN A 122 14.37 -5.92 -6.89
C ASN A 122 14.70 -6.64 -8.20
N GLU A 123 13.79 -7.50 -8.68
CA GLU A 123 13.96 -8.25 -9.93
C GLU A 123 13.80 -7.36 -11.18
N ARG A 124 12.78 -6.49 -11.21
CA ARG A 124 12.27 -5.93 -12.47
C ARG A 124 12.71 -4.51 -12.76
N ILE A 125 12.98 -3.71 -11.73
CA ILE A 125 13.42 -2.32 -11.86
C ILE A 125 14.93 -2.33 -12.15
N PRO A 126 15.45 -1.57 -13.13
CA PRO A 126 16.89 -1.50 -13.42
C PRO A 126 17.72 -1.06 -12.20
N GLU A 127 18.87 -1.68 -11.96
CA GLU A 127 19.72 -1.43 -10.77
C GLU A 127 20.13 0.04 -10.58
N ASP A 128 20.25 0.79 -11.67
CA ASP A 128 20.62 2.20 -11.68
C ASP A 128 19.45 3.12 -11.30
N VAL A 129 18.21 2.62 -11.19
CA VAL A 129 17.03 3.39 -10.76
C VAL A 129 16.86 3.29 -9.25
N MET A 130 16.73 4.44 -8.59
CA MET A 130 16.43 4.53 -7.16
C MET A 130 14.96 4.18 -6.93
N VAL A 131 14.67 3.37 -5.91
CA VAL A 131 13.30 2.95 -5.58
C VAL A 131 12.97 3.45 -4.18
N VAL A 132 11.88 4.19 -4.03
CA VAL A 132 11.39 4.69 -2.74
C VAL A 132 9.99 4.14 -2.50
N VAL A 133 9.74 3.63 -1.30
CA VAL A 133 8.42 3.13 -0.90
C VAL A 133 8.16 3.55 0.54
N ASN A 134 6.96 4.09 0.81
CA ASN A 134 6.50 4.41 2.15
C ASN A 134 5.00 4.15 2.29
N PRO A 135 4.53 3.82 3.51
CA PRO A 135 3.11 3.69 3.79
C PRO A 135 2.36 5.03 3.73
N GLY A 136 1.05 4.96 3.73
CA GLY A 136 0.10 6.05 3.94
C GLY A 136 -0.70 5.87 5.24
N ASN A 137 -1.83 6.56 5.37
CA ASN A 137 -2.62 6.53 6.59
C ASN A 137 -3.42 5.24 6.79
N ASP A 138 -3.88 4.59 5.70
CA ASP A 138 -4.66 3.35 5.76
C ASP A 138 -3.80 2.11 6.03
N ASP A 139 -2.48 2.25 5.96
CA ASP A 139 -1.56 1.11 5.98
C ASP A 139 -1.35 0.52 7.38
N ASP A 140 -1.49 -0.80 7.53
CA ASP A 140 -1.15 -1.45 8.81
C ASP A 140 0.37 -1.39 9.07
N TYR A 141 0.77 -1.03 10.29
CA TYR A 141 2.18 -0.93 10.72
C TYR A 141 3.02 -2.20 10.48
N SER A 142 2.38 -3.36 10.33
CA SER A 142 3.06 -4.63 10.06
C SER A 142 3.84 -4.66 8.75
N ILE A 143 3.52 -3.80 7.78
CA ILE A 143 4.23 -3.77 6.48
C ILE A 143 5.55 -2.99 6.55
N ASP A 144 5.72 -2.11 7.54
CA ASP A 144 6.83 -1.15 7.58
C ASP A 144 8.19 -1.87 7.65
N GLU A 145 8.28 -2.91 8.47
CA GLU A 145 9.50 -3.69 8.62
C GLU A 145 9.86 -4.46 7.34
N VAL A 146 8.89 -4.81 6.50
CA VAL A 146 9.18 -5.44 5.21
C VAL A 146 9.91 -4.46 4.29
N ILE A 147 9.44 -3.21 4.25
CA ILE A 147 10.02 -2.18 3.38
C ILE A 147 11.37 -1.70 3.94
N LYS A 148 11.45 -1.44 5.25
CA LYS A 148 12.69 -0.97 5.92
C LYS A 148 13.85 -1.95 5.78
N ASN A 149 13.57 -3.25 5.80
CA ASN A 149 14.59 -4.29 5.74
C ASN A 149 14.96 -4.72 4.32
N ASP A 150 14.31 -4.16 3.29
CA ASP A 150 14.69 -4.43 1.90
C ASP A 150 16.08 -3.83 1.57
N PRO A 151 16.98 -4.57 0.91
CA PRO A 151 18.35 -4.11 0.68
C PRO A 151 18.48 -2.99 -0.36
N ARG A 152 17.45 -2.72 -1.16
CA ARG A 152 17.52 -1.82 -2.31
C ARG A 152 16.44 -0.74 -2.28
N VAL A 153 15.26 -1.06 -1.78
CA VAL A 153 14.16 -0.11 -1.62
C VAL A 153 14.48 0.83 -0.46
N VAL A 154 14.32 2.13 -0.69
CA VAL A 154 14.56 3.16 0.30
C VAL A 154 13.25 3.44 1.04
N TYR A 155 13.26 3.19 2.35
CA TYR A 155 12.23 3.67 3.27
C TYR A 155 12.56 5.10 3.73
N PRO A 156 11.76 6.12 3.37
CA PRO A 156 12.14 7.52 3.50
C PRO A 156 11.73 8.17 4.84
N LEU A 157 10.91 7.50 5.66
CA LEU A 157 10.34 8.12 6.86
C LEU A 157 11.37 8.32 7.97
N GLU A 158 11.17 9.38 8.78
CA GLU A 158 12.01 9.78 9.92
C GLU A 158 13.47 10.13 9.57
N ARG A 159 13.74 10.47 8.30
CA ARG A 159 15.08 10.85 7.82
C ARG A 159 15.00 11.70 6.57
N VAL A 160 16.06 12.49 6.33
CA VAL A 160 16.29 13.09 5.01
C VAL A 160 16.94 12.05 4.10
N ILE A 161 16.45 11.91 2.87
CA ILE A 161 17.10 11.12 1.84
C ILE A 161 17.58 12.00 0.68
N ASP A 162 18.70 11.64 0.06
CA ASP A 162 19.17 12.29 -1.17
C ASP A 162 18.53 11.62 -2.39
N VAL A 163 17.65 12.36 -3.06
CA VAL A 163 17.01 11.95 -4.31
C VAL A 163 17.80 12.57 -5.46
N ARG A 164 18.98 12.01 -5.75
CA ARG A 164 19.88 12.44 -6.84
C ARG A 164 20.27 13.93 -6.76
N GLY A 165 20.70 14.37 -5.58
CA GLY A 165 21.09 15.76 -5.31
C GLY A 165 19.96 16.67 -4.83
N TYR A 166 18.76 16.13 -4.60
CA TYR A 166 17.63 16.84 -4.00
C TYR A 166 17.30 16.22 -2.64
N PRO A 167 17.38 16.97 -1.53
CA PRO A 167 16.93 16.46 -0.24
C PRO A 167 15.42 16.21 -0.28
N MET A 168 14.99 15.10 0.29
CA MET A 168 13.57 14.79 0.47
C MET A 168 13.27 14.44 1.92
N ILE A 169 12.19 15.04 2.43
CA ILE A 169 11.53 14.67 3.68
C ILE A 169 10.20 13.98 3.36
N SER A 170 9.70 13.15 4.27
CA SER A 170 8.48 12.39 4.06
C SER A 170 7.64 12.31 5.31
N LEU A 171 6.32 12.31 5.16
CA LEU A 171 5.37 12.20 6.26
C LEU A 171 4.13 11.43 5.80
N GLU A 172 3.83 10.35 6.50
CA GLU A 172 2.77 9.38 6.19
C GLU A 172 1.45 9.63 6.94
N TRP A 173 1.45 10.61 7.85
CA TRP A 173 0.32 10.95 8.71
C TRP A 173 -0.66 11.87 8.00
N VAL A 174 -1.93 11.76 8.39
CA VAL A 174 -3.02 12.68 8.02
C VAL A 174 -3.71 13.21 9.26
N ASN A 175 -4.45 14.31 9.10
CA ASN A 175 -5.42 14.72 10.10
C ASN A 175 -6.63 13.75 10.15
N ASN A 176 -7.43 13.83 11.21
CA ASN A 176 -8.55 12.89 11.45
C ASN A 176 -9.42 12.66 10.20
N THR A 177 -9.65 11.39 9.87
CA THR A 177 -10.52 10.97 8.77
C THR A 177 -11.82 10.34 9.31
N PRO A 178 -12.86 10.19 8.47
CA PRO A 178 -14.05 9.44 8.86
C PRO A 178 -13.80 7.94 9.10
N TRP A 179 -12.63 7.42 8.71
CA TRP A 179 -12.35 5.99 8.60
C TRP A 179 -11.56 5.40 9.78
N ASP A 180 -11.08 6.22 10.72
CA ASP A 180 -10.31 5.80 11.90
C ASP A 180 -9.13 4.88 11.53
N THR A 181 -8.26 5.42 10.69
CA THR A 181 -7.16 4.71 10.04
C THR A 181 -5.93 4.59 10.95
N HIS A 182 -4.89 3.89 10.50
CA HIS A 182 -3.76 3.54 11.35
C HIS A 182 -2.86 4.72 11.72
N ARG A 183 -2.75 5.72 10.85
CA ARG A 183 -1.84 6.87 11.03
C ARG A 183 -2.56 8.21 10.90
N GLU A 184 -3.49 8.44 11.83
CA GLU A 184 -4.18 9.72 11.99
C GLU A 184 -3.70 10.47 13.22
N CYS A 185 -3.75 11.80 13.16
CA CYS A 185 -3.44 12.64 14.30
C CYS A 185 -4.32 13.90 14.32
N SER A 186 -4.29 14.61 15.43
CA SER A 186 -4.87 15.95 15.51
C SER A 186 -4.09 16.96 14.68
N GLU A 187 -4.71 18.09 14.33
CA GLU A 187 -4.03 19.21 13.65
C GLU A 187 -2.79 19.71 14.41
N GLU A 188 -2.85 19.73 15.75
CA GLU A 188 -1.73 20.13 16.61
C GLU A 188 -0.56 19.14 16.49
N GLU A 189 -0.85 17.83 16.57
CA GLU A 189 0.16 16.79 16.38
C GLU A 189 0.71 16.75 14.96
N MET A 190 -0.11 17.07 13.95
CA MET A 190 0.33 17.15 12.55
C MET A 190 1.36 18.27 12.37
N LEU A 191 1.12 19.44 12.98
CA LEU A 191 2.09 20.53 12.97
C LEU A 191 3.42 20.10 13.64
N GLU A 192 3.37 19.46 14.81
CA GLU A 192 4.57 18.98 15.51
C GLU A 192 5.36 17.97 14.66
N LYS A 193 4.68 17.06 13.96
CA LYS A 193 5.30 16.08 13.05
C LYS A 193 5.95 16.75 11.85
N LEU A 194 5.28 17.72 11.22
CA LEU A 194 5.83 18.50 10.12
C LEU A 194 7.07 19.28 10.56
N GLU A 195 6.99 19.99 11.68
CA GLU A 195 8.14 20.72 12.26
C GLU A 195 9.32 19.79 12.54
N ALA A 196 9.05 18.58 13.04
CA ALA A 196 10.08 17.57 13.26
C ALA A 196 10.78 17.15 11.95
N GLU A 197 10.04 16.97 10.84
CA GLU A 197 10.63 16.63 9.55
C GLU A 197 11.46 17.79 8.96
N PHE A 198 10.98 19.03 9.04
CA PHE A 198 11.74 20.20 8.60
C PHE A 198 13.00 20.41 9.44
N ALA A 199 12.96 20.15 10.76
CA ALA A 199 14.11 20.27 11.65
C ALA A 199 15.24 19.26 11.34
N ARG A 200 15.00 18.24 10.51
CA ARG A 200 16.04 17.30 10.04
C ARG A 200 16.92 17.90 8.94
N LEU A 201 16.49 19.00 8.31
CA LEU A 201 17.25 19.67 7.26
C LEU A 201 18.35 20.53 7.87
N GLU A 202 19.53 20.51 7.26
CA GLU A 202 20.67 21.34 7.68
C GLU A 202 20.63 22.77 7.09
N THR A 203 19.56 23.11 6.36
CA THR A 203 19.43 24.35 5.58
C THR A 203 18.04 24.94 5.71
N ASP A 204 17.98 26.27 5.78
CA ASP A 204 16.73 27.05 5.71
C ASP A 204 16.37 27.44 4.25
N ASP A 205 17.19 27.05 3.28
CA ASP A 205 16.89 27.20 1.84
C ASP A 205 16.18 25.95 1.30
N TYR A 206 14.87 26.05 1.13
CA TYR A 206 14.01 24.97 0.64
C TYR A 206 13.79 24.97 -0.88
N SER A 207 14.55 25.76 -1.65
CA SER A 207 14.36 25.90 -3.10
C SER A 207 14.50 24.60 -3.90
N ASN A 208 15.21 23.61 -3.34
CA ASN A 208 15.40 22.28 -3.93
C ASN A 208 14.85 21.14 -3.05
N LEU A 209 14.04 21.45 -2.04
CA LEU A 209 13.45 20.44 -1.15
C LEU A 209 12.30 19.72 -1.84
N LEU A 210 12.28 18.39 -1.74
CA LEU A 210 11.12 17.57 -2.07
C LEU A 210 10.35 17.25 -0.79
N CYS A 211 9.06 17.56 -0.77
CA CYS A 211 8.15 17.17 0.31
C CYS A 211 7.26 16.03 -0.17
N ASN A 212 7.50 14.82 0.34
CA ASN A 212 6.69 13.63 0.06
C ASN A 212 5.72 13.39 1.23
N PHE A 213 4.66 14.19 1.28
CA PHE A 213 3.64 14.11 2.32
C PHE A 213 2.40 13.43 1.81
N HIS A 214 1.83 12.55 2.65
CA HIS A 214 0.62 11.82 2.32
C HIS A 214 -0.61 12.72 2.38
N ASP A 215 -0.75 13.51 3.44
CA ASP A 215 -1.80 14.51 3.56
C ASP A 215 -1.60 15.66 2.54
N PRO A 216 -2.54 15.89 1.61
CA PRO A 216 -2.41 16.95 0.62
C PRO A 216 -2.50 18.34 1.28
N PRO A 217 -1.79 19.34 0.75
CA PRO A 217 -1.90 20.70 1.27
C PRO A 217 -3.32 21.26 1.10
N HIS A 218 -3.83 21.91 2.14
CA HIS A 218 -5.13 22.55 2.13
C HIS A 218 -5.27 23.56 0.97
N ASN A 219 -6.40 23.50 0.28
CA ASN A 219 -6.77 24.34 -0.87
C ASN A 219 -5.74 24.28 -2.02
N SER A 220 -5.11 23.13 -2.21
CA SER A 220 -4.23 22.84 -3.36
C SER A 220 -4.99 22.33 -4.58
N GLY A 221 -6.23 21.89 -4.38
CA GLY A 221 -7.02 21.14 -5.36
C GLY A 221 -6.73 19.64 -5.36
N LEU A 222 -5.69 19.19 -4.65
CA LEU A 222 -5.43 17.78 -4.36
C LEU A 222 -6.22 17.30 -3.14
N ASP A 223 -6.68 18.23 -2.29
CA ASP A 223 -7.46 18.03 -1.08
C ASP A 223 -8.97 17.88 -1.33
N ILE A 224 -9.39 17.77 -2.60
CA ILE A 224 -10.79 17.62 -2.95
C ILE A 224 -11.21 16.16 -2.78
N ALA A 225 -11.95 15.88 -1.71
CA ALA A 225 -12.60 14.60 -1.46
C ALA A 225 -14.13 14.73 -1.43
N PRO A 226 -14.89 13.64 -1.66
CA PRO A 226 -16.33 13.63 -1.42
C PRO A 226 -16.63 14.00 0.04
N THR A 227 -17.57 14.91 0.26
CA THR A 227 -18.11 15.15 1.60
C THR A 227 -18.98 13.96 1.98
N LEU A 228 -18.62 13.29 3.08
CA LEU A 228 -19.35 12.13 3.59
C LEU A 228 -20.23 12.53 4.79
N ASP A 229 -21.45 12.02 4.84
CA ASP A 229 -22.29 12.10 6.04
C ASP A 229 -21.98 10.97 7.05
N GLU A 230 -22.68 10.95 8.20
CA GLU A 230 -22.53 9.91 9.23
C GLU A 230 -22.82 8.48 8.72
N ASP A 231 -23.48 8.32 7.57
CA ASP A 231 -23.74 7.05 6.91
C ASP A 231 -22.70 6.72 5.82
N PHE A 232 -21.62 7.51 5.72
CA PHE A 232 -20.59 7.43 4.66
C PHE A 232 -21.16 7.59 3.24
N LYS A 233 -22.19 8.43 3.07
CA LYS A 233 -22.78 8.76 1.76
C LYS A 233 -22.30 10.10 1.22
#